data_AF-A0A511R4B5-F1
#
_entry.id   AF-A0A511R4B5-F1
#
_cell.length_a   1.000
_cell.length_b   1.000
_cell.length_c   1.000
_cell.angle_alpha   90.00
_cell.angle_beta   90.00
_cell.angle_gamma   90.00
#
_symmetry.space_group_name_H-M   'P 1'
#
loop_
_entity.id
_entity.type
_entity.pdbx_description
1 polymer ?
#
loop_
_entity_poly.entity_id
_entity_poly.type
_entity_poly.pdbx_seq_one_letter_code
_entity_poly.pdbx_strand_id
1 'polypeptide(L)'
;MSSGMIPLLTQPITLEGQSPIQGFWDGITIWKKLNAPYSLGSYVKVEDTLTLQPGVHFVADGGWLSIEPGGTLVAVGTAAEPIVFTGVTQTPGAWDGIYFAVHNRGQVHRLEYVHMSYGGGDSRELIANGLITNYSAGLYIAPSSFRHSSR
;
A
#
# COMPACT_ATOMS: atom_id res chain seq x y z
N MET A 1 18.82 -1.08 -17.80
CA MET A 1 17.62 -0.50 -17.17
C MET A 1 16.43 -1.33 -17.64
N SER A 2 16.13 -2.41 -16.92
CA SER A 2 15.04 -3.32 -17.31
C SER A 2 13.75 -2.77 -16.73
N SER A 3 12.88 -2.22 -17.58
CA SER A 3 11.47 -2.01 -17.26
C SER A 3 10.85 -3.40 -17.15
N GLY A 4 10.72 -3.90 -15.92
CA GLY A 4 10.10 -5.19 -15.66
C GLY A 4 8.59 -5.06 -15.81
N MET A 5 8.08 -5.28 -17.03
CA MET A 5 6.74 -5.85 -17.18
C MET A 5 6.81 -7.22 -16.51
N ILE A 6 6.24 -7.35 -15.31
CA ILE A 6 6.10 -8.66 -14.67
C ILE A 6 4.96 -9.35 -15.43
N PRO A 7 5.19 -10.51 -16.08
CA PRO A 7 4.11 -11.21 -16.77
C PRO A 7 3.02 -11.60 -15.75
N LEU A 8 1.77 -11.76 -16.19
CA LEU A 8 0.68 -12.37 -15.42
C LEU A 8 1.16 -13.68 -14.77
N LEU A 9 1.62 -13.61 -13.52
CA LEU A 9 2.09 -14.75 -12.76
C LEU A 9 0.95 -15.18 -11.84
N THR A 10 0.33 -16.30 -12.16
CA THR A 10 -0.66 -17.01 -11.33
C THR A 10 -0.07 -17.63 -10.07
N GLN A 11 1.06 -17.11 -9.56
CA GLN A 11 1.69 -17.57 -8.33
C GLN A 11 2.01 -16.37 -7.44
N PRO A 12 1.71 -16.43 -6.12
CA PRO A 12 2.05 -15.36 -5.19
C PRO A 12 3.58 -15.17 -5.20
N ILE A 13 4.03 -13.96 -5.53
CA ILE A 13 5.45 -13.61 -5.49
C ILE A 13 5.90 -13.63 -4.03
N THR A 14 6.75 -14.58 -3.67
CA THR A 14 7.54 -14.50 -2.43
C THR A 14 8.74 -13.60 -2.71
N LEU A 15 8.69 -12.35 -2.24
CA LEU A 15 9.82 -11.43 -2.32
C LEU A 15 10.86 -11.80 -1.26
N GLU A 16 11.60 -12.88 -1.47
CA GLU A 16 12.82 -13.17 -0.71
C GLU A 16 13.95 -12.30 -1.28
N GLY A 17 14.19 -11.14 -0.67
CA GLY A 17 15.30 -10.26 -1.05
C GLY A 17 14.93 -8.79 -0.96
N GLN A 18 15.78 -8.01 -0.30
CA GLN A 18 15.63 -6.62 0.17
C GLN A 18 15.40 -5.55 -0.92
N SER A 19 15.10 -5.92 -2.16
CA SER A 19 14.78 -4.96 -3.22
C SER A 19 13.39 -4.38 -2.98
N PRO A 20 13.23 -3.04 -3.00
CA PRO A 20 11.92 -2.43 -2.82
C PRO A 20 10.93 -2.86 -3.91
N ILE A 21 9.70 -3.12 -3.50
CA ILE A 21 8.55 -3.33 -4.38
C ILE A 21 8.32 -2.03 -5.15
N GLN A 22 8.39 -2.09 -6.47
CA GLN A 22 8.13 -0.93 -7.32
C GLN A 22 7.57 -1.38 -8.67
N GLY A 23 6.85 -0.50 -9.35
CA GLY A 23 6.29 -0.76 -10.68
C GLY A 23 4.77 -0.99 -10.70
N PHE A 24 4.29 -1.50 -11.83
CA PHE A 24 2.87 -1.72 -12.14
C PHE A 24 2.48 -3.17 -11.89
N TRP A 25 1.33 -3.37 -11.24
CA TRP A 25 0.79 -4.68 -10.89
C TRP A 25 -0.64 -4.76 -11.43
N ASP A 26 -0.83 -5.57 -12.48
CA ASP A 26 -2.03 -5.59 -13.35
C ASP A 26 -2.88 -6.87 -13.22
N GLY A 27 -2.68 -7.65 -12.16
CA GLY A 27 -3.49 -8.83 -11.85
C GLY A 27 -3.77 -9.03 -10.36
N ILE A 28 -4.78 -9.85 -10.04
CA ILE A 28 -5.10 -10.24 -8.66
C ILE A 28 -3.85 -10.70 -7.94
N THR A 29 -3.46 -9.95 -6.91
CA THR A 29 -2.23 -10.18 -6.17
C THR A 29 -2.55 -10.35 -4.69
N ILE A 30 -2.09 -11.45 -4.10
CA ILE A 30 -2.23 -11.73 -2.66
C ILE A 30 -0.85 -11.65 -2.02
N TRP A 31 -0.65 -10.67 -1.13
CA TRP A 31 0.57 -10.57 -0.33
C TRP A 31 0.35 -11.21 1.04
N LYS A 32 1.32 -12.03 1.43
CA LYS A 32 1.24 -12.88 2.63
C LYS A 32 2.12 -12.31 3.72
N LYS A 33 1.84 -12.69 4.97
CA LYS A 33 2.76 -12.40 6.07
C LYS A 33 4.12 -13.04 5.79
N LEU A 34 5.18 -12.25 5.96
CA LEU A 34 6.57 -12.68 5.88
C LEU A 34 7.22 -12.60 7.27
N ASN A 35 8.40 -13.22 7.40
CA ASN A 35 9.23 -13.09 8.61
C ASN A 35 9.96 -11.73 8.70
N ALA A 36 9.99 -10.97 7.60
CA ALA A 36 10.54 -9.62 7.52
C ALA A 36 9.55 -8.70 6.79
N PRO A 37 9.59 -7.37 7.03
CA PRO A 37 8.70 -6.44 6.34
C PRO A 37 8.97 -6.41 4.83
N TYR A 38 7.92 -6.18 4.04
CA TYR A 38 8.04 -5.75 2.66
C TYR A 38 8.62 -4.34 2.61
N SER A 39 9.60 -4.11 1.74
CA SER A 39 10.10 -2.77 1.46
C SER A 39 9.31 -2.17 0.30
N LEU A 40 8.61 -1.06 0.50
CA LEU A 40 7.97 -0.31 -0.58
C LEU A 40 9.01 0.62 -1.22
N GLY A 41 9.09 0.58 -2.54
CA GLY A 41 9.92 1.47 -3.34
C GLY A 41 9.27 2.82 -3.56
N SER A 42 9.86 3.61 -4.47
CA SER A 42 9.44 4.99 -4.74
C SER A 42 8.02 5.10 -5.28
N TYR A 43 7.51 4.07 -5.97
CA TYR A 43 6.11 4.00 -6.39
C TYR A 43 5.67 2.54 -6.60
N VAL A 44 4.49 2.19 -6.08
CA VAL A 44 3.80 0.93 -6.37
C VAL A 44 2.42 1.25 -6.93
N LYS A 45 2.11 0.76 -8.13
CA LYS A 45 0.81 0.96 -8.78
C LYS A 45 0.06 -0.35 -8.90
N VAL A 46 -1.18 -0.35 -8.47
CA VAL A 46 -2.07 -1.51 -8.45
C VAL A 46 -3.27 -1.21 -9.33
N GLU A 47 -3.40 -1.90 -10.46
CA GLU A 47 -4.47 -1.71 -11.45
C GLU A 47 -5.60 -2.75 -11.33
N ASP A 48 -5.42 -3.77 -10.48
CA ASP A 48 -6.42 -4.80 -10.14
C ASP A 48 -6.53 -4.97 -8.60
N THR A 49 -6.93 -6.13 -8.10
CA THR A 49 -7.18 -6.36 -6.68
C THR A 49 -5.90 -6.76 -5.96
N LEU A 50 -5.43 -5.91 -5.05
CA LEU A 50 -4.42 -6.24 -4.05
C LEU A 50 -5.11 -6.68 -2.75
N THR A 51 -4.90 -7.94 -2.37
CA THR A 51 -5.35 -8.49 -1.09
C THR A 51 -4.15 -8.68 -0.17
N LEU A 52 -4.25 -8.13 1.04
CA LEU A 52 -3.24 -8.27 2.08
C LEU A 52 -3.76 -9.23 3.16
N GLN A 53 -3.02 -10.29 3.43
CA GLN A 53 -3.34 -11.19 4.53
C GLN A 53 -3.06 -10.54 5.89
N PRO A 54 -3.69 -11.00 6.98
CA PRO A 54 -3.36 -10.57 8.33
C PRO A 54 -1.86 -10.66 8.63
N GLY A 55 -1.35 -9.67 9.37
CA GLY A 55 0.07 -9.61 9.77
C GLY A 55 1.05 -9.16 8.69
N VAL A 56 0.59 -8.79 7.49
CA VAL A 56 1.44 -8.14 6.48
C VAL A 56 2.02 -6.83 7.04
N HIS A 57 3.31 -6.59 6.80
CA HIS A 57 4.03 -5.42 7.30
C HIS A 57 4.84 -4.78 6.18
N PHE A 58 4.66 -3.48 5.95
CA PHE A 58 5.43 -2.65 5.02
C PHE A 58 6.28 -1.62 5.74
N VAL A 59 7.48 -1.42 5.20
CA VAL A 59 8.34 -0.27 5.49
C VAL A 59 8.59 0.50 4.19
N ALA A 60 8.57 1.83 4.25
CA ALA A 60 8.78 2.71 3.11
C ALA A 60 9.78 3.82 3.46
N ASP A 61 10.60 4.25 2.49
CA ASP A 61 11.53 5.38 2.63
C ASP A 61 11.30 6.33 1.44
N GLY A 62 10.29 7.17 1.58
CA GLY A 62 9.62 7.89 0.50
C GLY A 62 8.61 7.04 -0.26
N GLY A 63 7.98 7.64 -1.26
CA GLY A 63 7.08 6.95 -2.18
C GLY A 63 5.68 6.66 -1.65
N TRP A 64 4.86 6.09 -2.52
CA TRP A 64 3.44 5.83 -2.26
C TRP A 64 2.97 4.49 -2.84
N LEU A 65 1.88 3.98 -2.26
CA LEU A 65 1.06 2.94 -2.85
C LEU A 65 -0.12 3.59 -3.56
N SER A 66 -0.22 3.40 -4.87
CA SER A 66 -1.32 3.87 -5.71
C SER A 66 -2.24 2.71 -6.07
N ILE A 67 -3.53 2.85 -5.77
CA ILE A 67 -4.59 2.01 -6.30
C ILE A 67 -5.20 2.74 -7.50
N GLU A 68 -4.78 2.34 -8.68
CA GLU A 68 -5.11 2.93 -9.99
C GLU A 68 -6.56 2.58 -10.42
N PRO A 69 -7.09 3.18 -11.49
CA PRO A 69 -8.42 2.86 -12.00
C PRO A 69 -8.59 1.38 -12.33
N GLY A 70 -9.59 0.73 -11.73
CA GLY A 70 -9.82 -0.72 -11.84
C GLY A 70 -9.32 -1.49 -10.61
N GLY A 71 -8.42 -0.89 -9.83
CA GLY A 71 -7.81 -1.51 -8.67
C GLY A 71 -8.67 -1.51 -7.42
N THR A 72 -8.47 -2.51 -6.57
CA THR A 72 -9.10 -2.60 -5.23
C THR A 72 -8.07 -2.98 -4.19
N LEU A 73 -8.15 -2.36 -3.01
CA LEU A 73 -7.31 -2.74 -1.87
C LEU A 73 -8.19 -3.44 -0.84
N VAL A 74 -7.85 -4.68 -0.52
CA VAL A 74 -8.48 -5.46 0.54
C VAL A 74 -7.44 -5.74 1.61
N ALA A 75 -7.40 -4.89 2.63
CA ALA A 75 -6.51 -5.03 3.78
C ALA A 75 -7.34 -5.32 5.03
N VAL A 76 -7.53 -6.61 5.32
CA VAL A 76 -8.34 -7.08 6.46
C VAL A 76 -7.43 -7.87 7.39
N GLY A 77 -6.87 -7.18 8.37
CA GLY A 77 -6.10 -7.79 9.46
C GLY A 77 -7.00 -8.29 10.58
N THR A 78 -6.37 -8.63 11.71
CA THR A 78 -7.09 -8.95 12.95
C THR A 78 -6.47 -8.19 14.13
N ALA A 79 -7.13 -8.21 15.29
CA ALA A 79 -6.56 -7.63 16.51
C ALA A 79 -5.23 -8.28 16.92
N ALA A 80 -5.05 -9.58 16.64
CA ALA A 80 -3.83 -10.32 16.95
C ALA A 80 -2.74 -10.12 15.87
N GLU A 81 -3.16 -9.93 14.62
CA GLU A 81 -2.27 -9.79 13.46
C GLU A 81 -2.71 -8.60 12.60
N PRO A 82 -2.48 -7.36 13.07
CA PRO A 82 -2.81 -6.19 12.29
C PRO A 82 -1.91 -6.08 11.07
N ILE A 83 -2.41 -5.41 10.04
CA ILE A 83 -1.61 -5.03 8.87
C ILE A 83 -0.93 -3.70 9.18
N VAL A 84 0.37 -3.59 8.89
CA VAL A 84 1.16 -2.41 9.25
C VAL A 84 1.77 -1.75 8.02
N PHE A 85 1.62 -0.42 7.91
CA PHE A 85 2.36 0.44 6.99
C PHE A 85 3.14 1.48 7.79
N THR A 86 4.45 1.55 7.61
CA THR A 86 5.29 2.50 8.35
C THR A 86 6.46 3.02 7.54
N GLY A 87 7.04 4.13 7.96
CA GLY A 87 8.34 4.59 7.46
C GLY A 87 9.49 3.71 7.96
N VAL A 88 10.55 3.58 7.14
CA VAL A 88 11.86 3.04 7.55
C VAL A 88 12.44 3.93 8.65
N THR A 89 12.36 5.25 8.46
CA THR A 89 12.62 6.24 9.49
C THR A 89 11.33 6.54 10.26
N GLN A 90 11.39 6.58 11.59
CA GLN A 90 10.24 6.86 12.46
C GLN A 90 10.02 8.37 12.61
N THR A 91 10.02 9.07 11.48
CA THR A 91 9.81 10.52 11.39
C THR A 91 8.54 10.79 10.61
N PRO A 92 7.64 11.68 11.08
CA PRO A 92 6.48 12.09 10.30
C PRO A 92 6.89 12.49 8.87
N GLY A 93 6.26 11.91 7.87
CA GLY A 93 6.57 12.17 6.46
C GLY A 93 7.72 11.34 5.87
N ALA A 94 8.12 10.26 6.54
CA ALA A 94 9.10 9.30 6.04
C ALA A 94 8.63 8.57 4.76
N TRP A 95 7.34 8.59 4.45
CA TRP A 95 6.75 8.11 3.20
C TRP A 95 5.48 8.89 2.89
N ASP A 96 4.98 8.85 1.66
CA ASP A 96 3.94 9.78 1.22
C ASP A 96 2.55 9.33 1.69
N GLY A 97 2.19 8.07 1.46
CA GLY A 97 0.90 7.54 1.87
C GLY A 97 0.33 6.51 0.91
N ILE A 98 -0.97 6.25 1.07
CA ILE A 98 -1.77 5.46 0.13
C ILE A 98 -2.66 6.41 -0.67
N TYR A 99 -2.57 6.30 -1.99
CA TYR A 99 -3.37 7.03 -2.95
C TYR A 99 -4.41 6.09 -3.58
N PHE A 100 -5.67 6.48 -3.56
CA PHE A 100 -6.73 5.82 -4.31
C PHE A 100 -7.15 6.73 -5.45
N ALA A 101 -6.87 6.31 -6.68
CA ALA A 101 -7.05 7.11 -7.89
C ALA A 101 -8.51 7.41 -8.22
N VAL A 102 -8.70 8.46 -9.03
CA VAL A 102 -9.99 8.81 -9.65
C VAL A 102 -10.51 7.67 -10.53
N HIS A 103 -11.83 7.65 -10.79
CA HIS A 103 -12.49 6.67 -11.68
C HIS A 103 -12.55 5.21 -11.20
N ASN A 104 -12.29 4.93 -9.92
CA ASN A 104 -12.58 3.65 -9.27
C ASN A 104 -14.08 3.45 -8.92
N ARG A 105 -14.97 3.73 -9.87
CA ARG A 105 -16.43 3.68 -9.63
C ARG A 105 -16.88 2.23 -9.42
N GLY A 106 -17.53 1.97 -8.28
CA GLY A 106 -18.09 0.65 -7.94
C GLY A 106 -17.16 -0.26 -7.13
N GLN A 107 -15.91 0.13 -6.91
CA GLN A 107 -14.98 -0.59 -6.03
C GLN A 107 -15.10 -0.09 -4.59
N VAL A 108 -14.92 -0.99 -3.61
CA VAL A 108 -14.88 -0.66 -2.18
C VAL A 108 -13.54 -1.11 -1.63
N HIS A 109 -12.67 -0.15 -1.31
CA HIS A 109 -11.42 -0.43 -0.61
C HIS A 109 -11.71 -0.72 0.87
N ARG A 110 -11.02 -1.68 1.47
CA ARG A 110 -11.22 -2.08 2.86
C ARG A 110 -9.93 -1.97 3.64
N LEU A 111 -9.99 -1.24 4.75
CA LEU A 111 -8.95 -1.15 5.77
C LEU A 111 -9.56 -1.57 7.11
N GLU A 112 -9.24 -2.76 7.58
CA GLU A 112 -9.72 -3.31 8.85
C GLU A 112 -8.51 -3.85 9.64
N TYR A 113 -8.35 -3.43 10.90
CA TYR A 113 -7.13 -3.73 11.69
C TYR A 113 -5.84 -3.31 10.99
N VAL A 114 -5.86 -2.11 10.40
CA VAL A 114 -4.71 -1.52 9.73
C VAL A 114 -4.09 -0.44 10.62
N HIS A 115 -2.77 -0.48 10.75
CA HIS A 115 -1.97 0.54 11.43
C HIS A 115 -1.09 1.25 10.42
N MET A 116 -1.26 2.56 10.29
CA MET A 116 -0.39 3.38 9.45
C MET A 116 0.30 4.44 10.30
N SER A 117 1.61 4.60 10.11
CA SER A 117 2.39 5.61 10.83
C SER A 117 3.54 6.19 10.04
N TYR A 118 3.98 7.38 10.46
CA TYR A 118 5.14 8.07 9.88
C TYR A 118 5.01 8.38 8.39
N GLY A 119 3.79 8.40 7.86
CA GLY A 119 3.51 8.77 6.47
C GLY A 119 3.07 10.24 6.35
N GLY A 120 2.51 10.62 5.21
CA GLY A 120 2.08 12.00 4.93
C GLY A 120 3.21 12.89 4.41
N GLY A 121 4.24 12.30 3.79
CA GLY A 121 5.32 13.00 3.11
C GLY A 121 4.81 13.86 1.95
N ASP A 122 5.64 14.84 1.56
CA ASP A 122 5.36 15.79 0.48
C ASP A 122 6.38 15.55 -0.65
N SER A 123 6.50 14.28 -1.09
CA SER A 123 7.14 14.04 -2.38
C SER A 123 6.22 14.64 -3.44
N ARG A 124 6.74 15.62 -4.18
CA ARG A 124 5.98 16.65 -4.92
C ARG A 124 5.24 16.11 -6.14
N GLU A 125 4.94 14.81 -6.20
CA GLU A 125 4.04 14.21 -7.16
C GLU A 125 2.62 14.34 -6.63
N LEU A 126 1.81 15.13 -7.34
CA LEU A 126 0.53 15.75 -6.95
C LEU A 126 -0.62 14.80 -6.52
N ILE A 127 -0.34 13.55 -6.16
CA ILE A 127 -1.31 12.48 -5.96
C ILE A 127 -1.53 12.12 -4.48
N ALA A 128 -0.50 11.94 -3.65
CA ALA A 128 -0.67 11.65 -2.22
C ALA A 128 -0.38 12.89 -1.35
N ASN A 129 -1.40 13.70 -1.06
CA ASN A 129 -1.26 14.93 -0.25
C ASN A 129 -1.47 14.71 1.26
N GLY A 130 -1.36 13.46 1.72
CA GLY A 130 -1.61 13.05 3.10
C GLY A 130 -1.55 11.53 3.23
N LEU A 131 -1.50 11.02 4.47
CA LEU A 131 -1.31 9.60 4.77
C LEU A 131 -2.27 8.68 4.00
N ILE A 132 -3.52 9.10 3.84
CA ILE A 132 -4.50 8.50 2.93
C ILE A 132 -5.10 9.60 2.07
N THR A 133 -4.98 9.46 0.75
CA THR A 133 -5.66 10.31 -0.21
C THR A 133 -6.65 9.48 -1.01
N ASN A 134 -7.95 9.78 -0.93
CA ASN A 134 -8.99 9.01 -1.59
C ASN A 134 -9.78 9.86 -2.59
N TYR A 135 -9.68 9.53 -3.87
CA TYR A 135 -10.52 10.07 -4.96
C TYR A 135 -11.47 9.02 -5.54
N SER A 136 -11.70 7.93 -4.79
CA SER A 136 -12.51 6.77 -5.17
C SER A 136 -13.93 6.88 -4.61
N ALA A 137 -14.83 5.98 -5.03
CA ALA A 137 -16.23 5.98 -4.65
C ALA A 137 -16.51 5.31 -3.28
N GLY A 138 -15.60 4.48 -2.74
CA GLY A 138 -15.83 3.79 -1.47
C GLY A 138 -14.55 3.39 -0.71
N LEU A 139 -14.42 3.88 0.52
CA LEU A 139 -13.38 3.47 1.48
C LEU A 139 -14.05 3.05 2.80
N TYR A 140 -14.00 1.76 3.10
CA TYR A 140 -14.46 1.20 4.37
C TYR A 140 -13.28 1.11 5.33
N ILE A 141 -13.38 1.84 6.45
CA ILE A 141 -12.39 1.79 7.53
C ILE A 141 -13.09 1.27 8.79
N ALA A 142 -12.63 0.13 9.28
CA ALA A 142 -13.05 -0.47 10.55
C ALA A 142 -11.79 -0.73 11.41
N PRO A 143 -11.94 -0.94 12.73
CA PRO A 143 -10.93 -0.68 13.77
C PRO A 143 -9.48 -0.56 13.25
N SER A 144 -9.04 0.66 12.97
CA SER A 144 -7.73 0.96 12.38
C SER A 144 -7.12 2.19 13.08
N SER A 145 -5.81 2.37 13.01
CA SER A 145 -5.13 3.51 13.65
C SER A 145 -4.19 4.23 12.68
N PHE A 146 -4.22 5.56 12.74
CA PHE A 146 -3.38 6.45 11.94
C PHE A 146 -2.65 7.39 12.91
N ARG A 147 -1.32 7.31 13.03
CA ARG A 147 -0.56 8.03 14.08
C ARG A 147 0.82 8.48 13.64
N HIS A 148 1.33 9.53 14.28
CA HIS A 148 2.69 10.05 14.04
C HIS A 148 3.00 10.38 12.57
N SER A 149 1.98 10.80 11.80
CA SER A 149 2.06 11.15 10.37
C SER A 149 1.98 12.66 10.17
N SER A 150 2.51 13.18 9.06
CA SER A 150 2.75 14.62 8.84
C SER A 150 1.63 15.41 8.15
N ARG A 151 0.51 14.80 7.76
CA ARG A 151 -0.74 15.42 7.29
C ARG A 151 -1.79 14.33 7.12
#